data_AF-A0A8J7TNF6-F1
#
_entry.id   AF-A0A8J7TNF6-F1
#
_cell.length_a   1.000
_cell.length_b   1.000
_cell.length_c   1.000
_cell.angle_alpha   90.00
_cell.angle_beta   90.00
_cell.angle_gamma   90.00
#
_symmetry.space_group_name_H-M   'P 1'
#
loop_
_entity.id
_entity.type
_entity.pdbx_description
1 polymer ?
#
loop_
_entity_poly.entity_id
_entity_poly.type
_entity_poly.pdbx_seq_one_letter_code
_entity_poly.pdbx_strand_id
1 'polypeptide(L)'
;MNDFENQLAGLLHSVGTATRGVFGAIDKMLFQAVINGLKSEDFEAASISIDQLAKEKKTISIAPLYLVYKSHPNQRVRVKAGEALKAFGEDEKIRELTEGKEIKEAMKSLIEEFGNFKS
;
A
#
# COMPACT_ATOMS: atom_id res chain seq x y z
N MET A 1 -17.00 7.51 6.56
CA MET A 1 -15.65 7.12 6.12
C MET A 1 -14.65 7.56 7.16
N ASN A 2 -13.86 6.62 7.68
CA ASN A 2 -12.79 6.93 8.63
C ASN A 2 -11.58 7.54 7.88
N ASP A 3 -10.65 8.18 8.60
CA ASP A 3 -9.49 8.87 8.01
C ASP A 3 -8.62 7.92 7.16
N PHE A 4 -8.50 6.66 7.59
CA PHE A 4 -7.80 5.61 6.85
C PHE A 4 -8.41 5.34 5.46
N GLU A 5 -9.73 5.18 5.37
CA GLU A 5 -10.43 4.96 4.09
C GLU A 5 -10.23 6.13 3.12
N ASN A 6 -10.24 7.37 3.63
CA ASN A 6 -10.00 8.56 2.83
C ASN A 6 -8.55 8.62 2.31
N GLN A 7 -7.58 8.28 3.16
CA GLN A 7 -6.17 8.20 2.76
C GLN A 7 -5.93 7.11 1.72
N LEU A 8 -6.60 5.96 1.84
CA LEU A 8 -6.50 4.87 0.89
C LEU A 8 -7.15 5.23 -0.46
N ALA A 9 -8.29 5.91 -0.44
CA ALA A 9 -8.93 6.44 -1.66
C ALA A 9 -8.03 7.46 -2.38
N GLY A 10 -7.38 8.35 -1.62
CA GLY A 10 -6.40 9.29 -2.16
C GLY A 10 -5.19 8.58 -2.79
N LEU A 11 -4.68 7.52 -2.14
CA LEU A 11 -3.60 6.70 -2.71
C LEU A 11 -4.00 6.07 -4.04
N LEU A 12 -5.20 5.50 -4.13
CA LEU A 12 -5.68 4.84 -5.36
C LEU A 12 -5.77 5.80 -6.53
N HIS A 13 -6.17 7.05 -6.27
CA HIS A 13 -6.16 8.10 -7.27
C HIS A 13 -4.72 8.42 -7.73
N SER A 14 -3.79 8.62 -6.80
CA SER A 14 -2.38 8.94 -7.09
C SER A 14 -1.63 7.79 -7.78
N VAL A 15 -1.87 6.55 -7.35
CA VAL A 15 -1.33 5.36 -8.01
C VAL A 15 -1.95 5.22 -9.40
N GLY A 16 -3.26 5.41 -9.53
CA GLY A 16 -3.97 5.29 -10.80
C GLY A 16 -3.52 6.31 -11.85
N THR A 17 -2.97 7.45 -11.45
CA THR A 17 -2.32 8.43 -12.35
C THR A 17 -0.86 8.07 -12.63
N ALA A 18 -0.11 7.59 -11.63
CA ALA A 18 1.30 7.18 -11.77
C ALA A 18 1.48 5.93 -12.64
N THR A 19 0.51 5.00 -12.65
CA THR A 19 0.58 3.75 -13.43
C THR A 19 0.03 3.84 -14.85
N ARG A 20 -0.29 5.04 -15.34
CA ARG A 20 -0.92 5.25 -16.65
C ARG A 20 0.06 4.82 -17.76
N GLY A 21 -0.12 3.61 -18.29
CA GLY A 21 0.70 3.03 -19.36
C GLY A 21 1.42 1.72 -19.01
N VAL A 22 1.52 1.37 -17.72
CA VAL A 22 2.21 0.16 -17.25
C VAL A 22 1.23 -0.95 -16.86
N PHE A 23 0.08 -0.58 -16.31
CA PHE A 23 -0.99 -1.51 -15.99
C PHE A 23 -1.99 -1.59 -17.14
N GLY A 24 -2.28 -2.80 -17.59
CA GLY A 24 -3.50 -3.04 -18.37
C GLY A 24 -4.76 -2.71 -17.55
N ALA A 25 -5.88 -2.50 -18.21
CA ALA A 25 -7.15 -2.19 -17.53
C ALA A 25 -7.54 -3.28 -16.50
N ILE A 26 -7.25 -4.55 -16.82
CA ILE A 26 -7.50 -5.70 -15.96
C ILE A 26 -6.60 -5.68 -14.73
N ASP A 27 -5.29 -5.48 -14.90
CA ASP A 27 -4.36 -5.40 -13.77
C ASP A 27 -4.71 -4.23 -12.84
N LYS A 28 -5.15 -3.11 -13.40
CA LYS A 28 -5.56 -1.93 -12.61
C LYS A 28 -6.80 -2.24 -11.78
N MET A 29 -7.77 -2.94 -12.37
CA MET A 29 -8.99 -3.36 -11.67
C MET A 29 -8.69 -4.39 -10.58
N LEU A 30 -7.82 -5.36 -10.84
CA LEU A 30 -7.39 -6.35 -9.86
C LEU A 30 -6.64 -5.71 -8.70
N PHE A 31 -5.68 -4.83 -8.99
CA PHE A 31 -4.97 -4.07 -7.97
C PHE A 31 -5.95 -3.25 -7.12
N GLN A 32 -6.88 -2.53 -7.77
CA GLN A 32 -7.92 -1.77 -7.08
C GLN A 32 -8.80 -2.64 -6.17
N ALA A 33 -9.15 -3.86 -6.59
CA ALA A 33 -9.93 -4.80 -5.79
C ALA A 33 -9.13 -5.28 -4.57
N VAL A 34 -7.85 -5.63 -4.76
CA VAL A 34 -6.95 -6.04 -3.67
C VAL A 34 -6.80 -4.92 -2.64
N ILE A 35 -6.56 -3.68 -3.09
CA ILE A 35 -6.49 -2.52 -2.20
C ILE A 35 -7.80 -2.29 -1.45
N ASN A 36 -8.95 -2.47 -2.09
CA ASN A 36 -10.24 -2.35 -1.40
C ASN A 36 -10.41 -3.39 -0.28
N GLY A 37 -9.88 -4.61 -0.45
CA GLY A 37 -9.91 -5.62 0.61
C GLY A 37 -9.09 -5.24 1.86
N LEU A 38 -8.11 -4.33 1.73
CA LEU A 38 -7.36 -3.79 2.88
C LEU A 38 -8.21 -2.92 3.82
N LYS A 39 -9.44 -2.55 3.41
CA LYS A 39 -10.39 -1.80 4.24
C LYS A 39 -11.09 -2.65 5.29
N SER A 40 -11.07 -3.98 5.11
CA SER A 40 -11.81 -4.89 5.96
C SER A 40 -11.29 -4.86 7.40
N GLU A 41 -12.19 -4.64 8.36
CA GLU A 41 -11.85 -4.81 9.78
C GLU A 41 -11.74 -6.30 10.18
N ASP A 42 -12.35 -7.19 9.40
CA ASP A 42 -12.15 -8.63 9.52
C ASP A 42 -10.71 -9.00 9.13
N PHE A 43 -10.00 -9.63 10.06
CA PHE A 43 -8.59 -9.94 9.91
C PHE A 43 -8.33 -10.92 8.76
N GLU A 44 -9.16 -11.93 8.57
CA GLU A 44 -8.97 -12.94 7.53
C GLU A 44 -9.14 -12.31 6.14
N ALA A 45 -10.20 -11.53 5.95
CA ALA A 45 -10.46 -10.84 4.69
C ALA A 45 -9.34 -9.84 4.34
N ALA A 46 -8.88 -9.02 5.30
CA ALA A 46 -7.77 -8.11 5.05
C ALA A 46 -6.44 -8.86 4.82
N SER A 47 -6.24 -9.98 5.50
CA SER A 47 -5.05 -10.82 5.38
C SER A 47 -4.87 -11.36 3.96
N ILE A 48 -5.95 -11.78 3.30
CA ILE A 48 -5.92 -12.25 1.92
C ILE A 48 -5.36 -11.16 0.99
N SER A 49 -5.83 -9.91 1.14
CA SER A 49 -5.29 -8.79 0.36
C SER A 49 -3.83 -8.50 0.66
N ILE A 50 -3.44 -8.52 1.94
CA ILE A 50 -2.04 -8.29 2.33
C ILE A 50 -1.13 -9.37 1.73
N ASP A 51 -1.52 -10.63 1.83
CA ASP A 51 -0.74 -11.76 1.32
C ASP A 51 -0.63 -11.73 -0.20
N GLN A 52 -1.70 -11.33 -0.90
CA GLN A 52 -1.66 -11.15 -2.35
C GLN A 52 -0.64 -10.08 -2.75
N LEU A 53 -0.64 -8.92 -2.09
CA LEU A 53 0.34 -7.85 -2.36
C LEU A 53 1.77 -8.29 -2.06
N ALA A 54 1.99 -8.97 -0.94
CA ALA A 54 3.30 -9.49 -0.56
C ALA A 54 3.81 -10.56 -1.54
N LYS A 55 2.92 -11.41 -2.05
CA LYS A 55 3.23 -12.45 -3.02
C LYS A 55 3.57 -11.88 -4.40
N GLU A 56 2.85 -10.86 -4.84
CA GLU A 56 3.13 -10.21 -6.13
C GLU A 56 4.47 -9.46 -6.14
N LYS A 57 4.96 -9.04 -4.97
CA LYS A 57 6.24 -8.32 -4.80
C LYS A 57 6.41 -7.10 -5.70
N LYS A 58 5.30 -6.52 -6.18
CA LYS A 58 5.32 -5.27 -6.95
C LYS A 58 5.56 -4.12 -5.97
N THR A 59 6.65 -3.39 -6.14
CA THR A 59 7.07 -2.27 -5.26
C THR A 59 5.97 -1.23 -5.06
N ILE A 60 5.08 -1.05 -6.04
CA ILE A 60 3.89 -0.20 -5.92
C ILE A 60 2.96 -0.55 -4.73
N SER A 61 3.07 -1.77 -4.21
CA SER A 61 2.32 -2.26 -3.06
C SER A 61 2.90 -1.77 -1.72
N ILE A 62 4.13 -1.23 -1.71
CA ILE A 62 4.79 -0.76 -0.49
C ILE A 62 4.02 0.39 0.14
N ALA A 63 3.61 1.38 -0.65
CA ALA A 63 2.82 2.51 -0.15
C ALA A 63 1.50 2.06 0.53
N PRO A 64 0.59 1.31 -0.13
CA PRO A 64 -0.64 0.88 0.52
C PRO A 64 -0.40 -0.03 1.74
N LEU A 65 0.59 -0.94 1.70
CA LEU A 65 0.94 -1.75 2.86
C LEU A 65 1.45 -0.90 4.03
N TYR A 66 2.23 0.14 3.76
CA TYR A 66 2.70 1.09 4.78
C TYR A 66 1.53 1.84 5.42
N LEU A 67 0.56 2.30 4.64
CA LEU A 67 -0.64 2.94 5.17
C LEU A 67 -1.42 2.00 6.10
N VAL A 68 -1.60 0.74 5.70
CA VAL A 68 -2.26 -0.27 6.53
C VAL A 68 -1.47 -0.50 7.82
N TYR A 69 -0.16 -0.68 7.73
CA TYR A 69 0.72 -0.85 8.89
C TYR A 69 0.59 0.28 9.91
N LYS A 70 0.49 1.53 9.46
CA LYS A 70 0.42 2.70 10.35
C LYS A 70 -0.97 3.01 10.88
N SER A 71 -2.01 2.82 10.06
CA SER A 71 -3.31 3.48 10.30
C SER A 71 -4.52 2.56 10.27
N HIS A 72 -4.37 1.27 9.97
CA HIS A 72 -5.51 0.37 9.93
C HIS A 72 -6.16 0.23 11.33
N PRO A 73 -7.50 0.24 11.46
CA PRO A 73 -8.16 0.18 12.78
C PRO A 73 -7.85 -1.12 13.55
N ASN A 74 -7.83 -2.27 12.86
CA ASN A 74 -7.49 -3.56 13.46
C ASN A 74 -5.97 -3.72 13.65
N GLN A 75 -5.51 -3.90 14.89
CA GLN A 75 -4.09 -4.07 15.23
C GLN A 75 -3.44 -5.30 14.60
N ARG A 76 -4.16 -6.42 14.48
CA ARG A 76 -3.61 -7.64 13.87
C ARG A 76 -3.31 -7.43 12.40
N VAL A 77 -4.17 -6.69 11.71
CA VAL A 77 -3.98 -6.30 10.30
C VAL A 77 -2.76 -5.38 10.17
N ARG A 78 -2.57 -4.42 11.10
CA ARG A 78 -1.36 -3.57 11.13
C ARG A 78 -0.08 -4.41 11.24
N VAL A 79 -0.03 -5.34 12.19
CA VAL A 79 1.15 -6.21 12.39
C VAL A 79 1.46 -7.01 11.13
N LYS A 80 0.45 -7.66 10.54
CA LYS A 80 0.62 -8.45 9.32
C LYS A 80 1.10 -7.60 8.14
N ALA A 81 0.58 -6.38 7.97
CA ALA A 81 1.07 -5.47 6.94
C ALA A 81 2.54 -5.08 7.17
N GLY A 82 2.95 -4.89 8.42
CA GLY A 82 4.35 -4.67 8.78
C GLY A 82 5.25 -5.86 8.45
N GLU A 83 4.78 -7.09 8.66
CA GLU A 83 5.49 -8.31 8.25
C GLU A 83 5.58 -8.44 6.73
N ALA A 84 4.50 -8.13 6.01
CA ALA A 84 4.47 -8.13 4.56
C ALA A 84 5.47 -7.14 3.94
N LEU A 85 5.66 -5.97 4.54
CA LEU A 85 6.65 -4.98 4.07
C LEU A 85 8.09 -5.54 4.09
N LYS A 86 8.44 -6.38 5.07
CA LYS A 86 9.77 -7.02 5.14
C LYS A 86 10.04 -7.94 3.95
N ALA A 87 8.99 -8.49 3.32
CA ALA A 87 9.14 -9.38 2.16
C ALA A 87 9.68 -8.68 0.90
N PHE A 88 9.67 -7.34 0.89
CA PHE A 88 10.22 -6.51 -0.18
C PHE A 88 11.73 -6.25 -0.01
N GLY A 89 12.28 -6.38 1.19
CA GLY A 89 13.70 -6.10 1.46
C GLY A 89 14.09 -4.63 1.37
N GLU A 90 13.10 -3.72 1.38
CA GLU A 90 13.27 -2.27 1.25
C GLU A 90 13.22 -1.56 2.62
N ASP A 91 13.46 -2.27 3.73
CA ASP A 91 13.25 -1.77 5.09
C ASP A 91 14.00 -0.46 5.37
N GLU A 92 15.26 -0.38 4.94
CA GLU A 92 16.08 0.83 5.11
C GLU A 92 15.53 1.99 4.29
N LYS A 93 15.21 1.75 3.01
CA LYS A 93 14.66 2.78 2.12
C LYS A 93 13.29 3.27 2.57
N ILE A 94 12.43 2.35 3.01
CA ILE A 94 11.13 2.70 3.61
C ILE A 94 11.34 3.56 4.85
N ARG A 95 12.29 3.22 5.73
CA ARG A 95 12.61 4.04 6.90
C ARG A 95 13.08 5.44 6.48
N GLU A 96 14.07 5.55 5.59
CA GLU A 96 14.56 6.84 5.09
C GLU A 96 13.46 7.74 4.53
N LEU A 97 12.52 7.14 3.79
CA LEU A 97 11.43 7.87 3.15
C LEU A 97 10.33 8.28 4.12
N THR A 98 10.24 7.69 5.31
CA THR A 98 9.08 7.83 6.20
C THR A 98 9.39 8.29 7.62
N GLU A 99 10.63 8.18 8.07
CA GLU A 99 11.05 8.55 9.42
C GLU A 99 10.84 10.04 9.69
N GLY A 100 10.24 10.35 10.84
CA GLY A 100 9.94 11.73 11.26
C GLY A 100 8.83 12.44 10.45
N LYS A 101 8.24 11.78 9.45
CA LYS A 101 7.21 12.38 8.59
C LYS A 101 5.80 12.04 9.05
N GLU A 102 4.87 12.95 8.76
CA GLU A 102 3.45 12.62 8.84
C GLU A 102 3.10 11.53 7.81
N ILE A 103 2.06 10.73 8.10
CA ILE A 103 1.64 9.63 7.22
C ILE A 103 1.42 10.12 5.79
N LYS A 104 0.76 11.26 5.59
CA LYS A 104 0.50 11.80 4.24
C LYS A 104 1.79 12.10 3.46
N GLU A 105 2.79 12.66 4.13
CA GLU A 105 4.09 12.99 3.52
C GLU A 105 4.92 11.73 3.25
N ALA A 106 4.98 10.83 4.23
CA ALA A 106 5.60 9.51 4.10
C ALA A 106 5.03 8.75 2.88
N MET A 107 3.70 8.72 2.77
CA MET A 107 2.99 8.09 1.65
C MET A 107 3.32 8.72 0.30
N LYS A 108 3.38 10.05 0.23
CA LYS A 108 3.80 10.75 -0.99
C LYS A 108 5.22 10.34 -1.40
N SER A 109 6.17 10.36 -0.47
CA SER A 109 7.56 9.94 -0.74
C SER A 109 7.65 8.47 -1.19
N LEU A 110 6.88 7.56 -0.57
CA LEU A 110 6.82 6.16 -0.99
C LEU A 110 6.23 5.99 -2.40
N ILE A 111 5.18 6.74 -2.75
CA ILE A 111 4.59 6.69 -4.10
C ILE A 111 5.57 7.26 -5.15
N GLU A 112 6.29 8.33 -4.82
CA GLU A 112 7.27 8.92 -5.74
C GLU A 112 8.45 7.97 -5.99
N GLU A 113 8.93 7.26 -4.97
CA GLU A 113 10.02 6.29 -5.10
C GLU A 113 9.54 4.99 -5.78
N PHE A 114 8.49 4.37 -5.24
CA PHE A 114 8.10 2.99 -5.61
C PHE A 114 6.91 2.92 -6.58
N GLY A 115 6.21 4.02 -6.81
CA GLY A 115 5.12 4.12 -7.77
C GLY A 115 5.57 4.47 -9.19
N ASN A 116 6.81 4.92 -9.37
CA ASN A 116 7.40 5.22 -10.67
C ASN A 116 8.11 3.99 -11.24
N PHE A 117 7.58 3.47 -12.33
CA PHE A 117 8.33 2.55 -13.19
C PHE A 117 9.33 3.39 -13.98
N LYS A 118 10.58 3.47 -13.53
CA LYS A 118 11.66 3.80 -14.46
C LYS A 118 11.70 2.67 -15.49
N SER A 119 11.22 2.97 -16.70
CA SER A 119 11.56 2.24 -17.91
C SER A 119 13.07 2.27 -18.14
#